data_AF-A0A0E3ZWC9-F1
#
_entry.id   AF-A0A0E3ZWC9-F1
#
_cell.length_a   1.000
_cell.length_b   1.000
_cell.length_c   1.000
_cell.angle_alpha   90.00
_cell.angle_beta   90.00
_cell.angle_gamma   90.00
#
_symmetry.space_group_name_H-M   'P 1'
#
loop_
_entity.id
_entity.type
_entity.pdbx_description
1 polymer ?
#
loop_
_entity_poly.entity_id
_entity_poly.type
_entity_poly.pdbx_seq_one_letter_code
_entity_poly.pdbx_strand_id
1 'polypeptide(L)'
;MKFVSLALVLWLSLSSLGFAQTKSVENEKFVFLNNGATIGMIVKSVIKADKQRLKLTDQQLPKAKEIITNATVSFNEGVKKLKASGMTSKKLRALAVAVETDKVHAYKPLLTPEQYTILVANHKKVFPEAKV
;
A
#
# COMPACT_ATOMS: atom_id res chain seq x y z
N MET A 1 -9.38 -70.96 0.40
CA MET A 1 -10.35 -70.30 1.29
C MET A 1 -9.60 -69.17 1.99
N LYS A 2 -9.78 -67.92 1.58
CA LYS A 2 -10.84 -66.98 2.00
C LYS A 2 -10.49 -66.28 3.34
N PHE A 3 -9.93 -65.08 3.18
CA PHE A 3 -10.08 -63.86 4.00
C PHE A 3 -9.56 -63.84 5.45
N VAL A 4 -9.20 -62.62 5.89
CA VAL A 4 -8.75 -62.20 7.23
C VAL A 4 -7.24 -62.48 7.42
N SER A 5 -6.32 -61.53 7.23
CA SER A 5 -6.18 -60.32 8.04
C SER A 5 -5.47 -59.19 7.27
N LEU A 6 -6.08 -58.75 6.17
CA LEU A 6 -5.70 -57.54 5.42
C LEU A 6 -6.13 -56.24 6.14
N ALA A 7 -6.29 -56.27 7.47
CA ALA A 7 -7.00 -55.25 8.25
C ALA A 7 -6.18 -54.64 9.40
N LEU A 8 -4.85 -54.67 9.33
CA LEU A 8 -3.99 -54.05 10.36
C LEU A 8 -2.95 -53.04 9.82
N VAL A 9 -3.00 -52.71 8.53
CA VAL A 9 -2.06 -51.73 7.93
C VAL A 9 -2.78 -50.45 7.49
N LEU A 10 -4.12 -50.40 7.57
CA LEU A 10 -4.93 -49.29 7.08
C LEU A 10 -5.39 -48.29 8.16
N TRP A 11 -4.84 -48.36 9.38
CA TRP A 11 -5.30 -47.54 10.52
C TRP A 11 -4.22 -46.65 11.17
N LEU A 12 -3.08 -46.44 10.51
CA LEU A 12 -2.00 -45.58 11.03
C LEU A 12 -1.57 -44.44 10.10
N SER A 13 -2.26 -44.19 8.98
CA SER A 13 -1.88 -43.11 8.04
C SER A 13 -2.85 -41.93 7.98
N LEU A 14 -3.85 -41.85 8.86
CA LEU A 14 -4.90 -40.83 8.76
C LEU A 14 -5.05 -39.97 10.02
N SER A 15 -3.98 -39.28 10.42
CA SER A 15 -3.99 -38.16 11.37
C SER A 15 -2.61 -37.52 11.38
N SER A 16 -2.23 -36.70 10.40
CA SER A 16 -2.56 -35.28 10.44
C SER A 16 -1.97 -34.66 9.18
N LEU A 17 -2.80 -34.50 8.14
CA LEU A 17 -2.62 -33.35 7.26
C LEU A 17 -2.95 -32.14 8.13
N GLY A 18 -1.96 -31.70 8.91
CA GLY A 18 -1.95 -30.35 9.42
C GLY A 18 -2.08 -29.48 8.19
N PHE A 19 -3.27 -28.96 7.95
CA PHE A 19 -3.46 -27.84 7.07
C PHE A 19 -2.44 -26.82 7.54
N ALA A 20 -1.34 -26.69 6.80
CA ALA A 20 -0.61 -25.45 6.76
C ALA A 20 -1.64 -24.46 6.24
N GLN A 21 -2.43 -23.90 7.16
CA GLN A 21 -3.12 -22.65 6.96
C GLN A 21 -1.98 -21.73 6.55
N THR A 22 -1.79 -21.56 5.25
CA THR A 22 -1.09 -20.43 4.69
C THR A 22 -1.69 -19.26 5.41
N LYS A 23 -0.96 -18.72 6.41
CA LYS A 23 -1.35 -17.49 7.07
C LYS A 23 -1.71 -16.56 5.94
N SER A 24 -2.97 -16.13 5.89
CA SER A 24 -3.42 -15.26 4.82
C SER A 24 -2.46 -14.09 4.79
N VAL A 25 -1.69 -14.00 3.69
CA VAL A 25 -0.67 -12.96 3.47
C VAL A 25 -1.33 -11.57 3.51
N GLU A 26 -2.66 -11.52 3.44
CA GLU A 26 -3.47 -10.32 3.59
C GLU A 26 -3.43 -9.74 5.02
N ASN A 27 -3.25 -10.56 6.07
CA ASN A 27 -3.18 -10.06 7.45
C ASN A 27 -1.82 -9.44 7.80
N GLU A 28 -0.73 -9.84 7.12
CA GLU A 28 0.62 -9.34 7.42
C GLU A 28 1.04 -8.18 6.50
N LYS A 29 0.30 -7.89 5.41
CA LYS A 29 0.67 -6.82 4.47
C LYS A 29 0.27 -5.39 4.89
N PHE A 30 -0.40 -5.24 6.03
CA PHE A 30 -0.88 -3.95 6.55
C PHE A 30 -0.43 -3.69 8.01
N VAL A 31 0.81 -4.05 8.33
CA VAL A 31 1.49 -3.53 9.53
C VAL A 31 1.77 -2.04 9.27
N PHE A 32 0.87 -1.20 9.78
CA PHE A 32 0.91 0.25 9.58
C PHE A 32 1.99 0.92 10.40
N LEU A 33 2.79 1.75 9.72
CA LEU A 33 3.23 3.14 9.96
C LEU A 33 2.94 3.80 11.32
N ASN A 34 3.11 3.09 12.44
CA ASN A 34 2.81 3.62 13.77
C ASN A 34 4.00 4.28 14.48
N ASN A 35 5.09 4.54 13.75
CA ASN A 35 6.31 5.15 14.26
C ASN A 35 6.82 6.19 13.25
N GLY A 36 7.21 7.37 13.75
CA GLY A 36 7.71 8.48 12.93
C GLY A 36 8.90 8.10 12.03
N ALA A 37 9.67 7.09 12.43
CA ALA A 37 10.74 6.51 11.62
C ALA A 37 10.24 5.91 10.28
N THR A 38 9.11 5.21 10.29
CA THR A 38 8.56 4.61 9.06
C THR A 38 7.96 5.65 8.14
N ILE A 39 7.34 6.70 8.70
CA ILE A 39 6.90 7.87 7.92
C ILE A 39 8.10 8.54 7.25
N GLY A 40 9.18 8.79 8.01
CA GLY A 40 10.40 9.39 7.47
C GLY A 40 11.02 8.57 6.34
N MET A 41 11.01 7.24 6.45
CA MET A 41 11.51 6.35 5.40
C MET A 41 10.66 6.40 4.12
N ILE A 42 9.33 6.40 4.26
CA ILE A 42 8.42 6.53 3.11
C ILE A 42 8.62 7.88 2.44
N VAL A 43 8.62 8.98 3.22
CA VAL A 43 8.83 10.32 2.69
C VAL A 43 10.15 10.39 1.92
N LYS A 44 11.24 9.82 2.48
CA LYS A 44 12.56 9.77 1.83
C LYS A 44 12.55 8.95 0.54
N SER A 45 11.83 7.84 0.49
CA SER A 45 11.72 6.99 -0.71
C SER A 45 10.92 7.69 -1.81
N VAL A 46 9.76 8.26 -1.45
CA VAL A 46 8.87 8.96 -2.39
C VAL A 46 9.54 10.22 -2.92
N ILE A 47 10.18 11.05 -2.08
CA ILE A 47 10.88 12.25 -2.56
C ILE A 47 12.04 11.90 -3.49
N LYS A 48 12.75 10.78 -3.25
CA LYS A 48 13.80 10.30 -4.15
C LYS A 48 13.23 9.94 -5.52
N ALA A 49 12.12 9.19 -5.55
CA ALA A 49 11.45 8.82 -6.79
C ALA A 49 10.89 10.04 -7.53
N ASP A 50 10.24 10.96 -6.81
CA ASP A 50 9.65 12.18 -7.37
C ASP A 50 10.74 13.13 -7.88
N LYS A 51 11.87 13.29 -7.17
CA LYS A 51 13.03 14.09 -7.62
C LYS A 51 13.54 13.58 -8.97
N GLN A 52 13.66 12.26 -9.13
CA GLN A 52 14.12 11.67 -10.39
C GLN A 52 13.07 11.79 -11.50
N ARG A 53 11.81 11.43 -11.22
CA ARG A 53 10.74 11.38 -12.22
C ARG A 53 10.34 12.76 -12.72
N LEU A 54 10.23 13.72 -11.81
CA LEU A 54 9.78 15.08 -12.11
C LEU A 54 10.94 16.05 -12.30
N LYS A 55 12.19 15.61 -12.11
CA LYS A 55 13.38 16.48 -12.14
C LYS A 55 13.20 17.70 -11.23
N LEU A 56 12.79 17.45 -9.98
CA LEU A 56 12.52 18.54 -9.02
C LEU A 56 13.80 19.35 -8.77
N THR A 57 13.67 20.67 -8.83
CA THR A 57 14.75 21.59 -8.46
C THR A 57 14.96 21.58 -6.95
N ASP A 58 16.14 21.97 -6.49
CA ASP A 58 16.41 22.03 -5.04
C ASP A 58 15.50 23.06 -4.31
N GLN A 59 14.99 24.07 -5.03
CA GLN A 59 13.98 25.00 -4.51
C GLN A 59 12.60 24.34 -4.33
N GLN A 60 12.26 23.36 -5.17
CA GLN A 60 10.98 22.63 -5.07
C GLN A 60 10.99 21.57 -3.95
N LEU A 61 12.16 21.02 -3.60
CA LEU A 61 12.27 19.89 -2.68
C LEU A 61 11.66 20.10 -1.28
N PRO A 62 11.82 21.25 -0.60
CA PRO A 62 11.22 21.46 0.72
C PRO A 62 9.70 21.34 0.69
N LYS A 63 9.06 21.95 -0.32
CA LYS A 63 7.59 21.92 -0.44
C LYS A 63 7.09 20.56 -0.91
N ALA A 64 7.80 19.90 -1.83
CA ALA A 64 7.50 18.52 -2.22
C ALA A 64 7.56 17.56 -1.01
N LYS A 65 8.56 17.70 -0.15
CA LYS A 65 8.70 16.91 1.08
C LYS A 65 7.52 17.14 2.04
N GLU A 66 7.07 18.37 2.21
CA GLU A 66 5.89 18.70 3.00
C GLU A 66 4.63 18.02 2.45
N ILE A 67 4.38 18.17 1.15
CA ILE A 67 3.24 17.54 0.45
C ILE A 67 3.22 16.02 0.65
N ILE A 68 4.37 15.36 0.44
CA ILE A 68 4.50 13.91 0.62
C ILE A 68 4.29 13.51 2.09
N THR A 69 4.81 14.30 3.03
CA THR A 69 4.65 14.05 4.48
C THR A 69 3.17 14.11 4.85
N ASN A 70 2.47 15.15 4.44
CA ASN A 70 1.04 15.33 4.71
C ASN A 70 0.21 14.20 4.11
N ALA A 71 0.50 13.79 2.87
CA ALA A 71 -0.15 12.64 2.25
C ALA A 71 0.10 11.34 3.03
N THR A 72 1.34 11.09 3.46
CA THR A 72 1.71 9.89 4.22
C THR A 72 1.00 9.85 5.59
N VAL A 73 0.92 10.98 6.28
CA VAL A 73 0.20 11.12 7.55
C VAL A 73 -1.30 10.88 7.33
N SER A 74 -1.90 11.54 6.34
CA SER A 74 -3.33 11.39 6.01
C SER A 74 -3.70 9.94 5.68
N PHE A 75 -2.87 9.24 4.90
CA PHE A 75 -3.06 7.82 4.62
C PHE A 75 -3.01 6.97 5.90
N ASN A 76 -2.01 7.21 6.76
CA ASN A 76 -1.88 6.49 8.03
C ASN A 76 -3.09 6.70 8.95
N GLU A 77 -3.56 7.94 9.08
CA GLU A 77 -4.75 8.26 9.86
C GLU A 77 -6.02 7.64 9.28
N GLY A 78 -6.20 7.72 7.97
CA GLY A 78 -7.31 7.08 7.27
C GLY A 78 -7.34 5.58 7.52
N VAL A 79 -6.18 4.93 7.52
CA VAL A 79 -6.11 3.50 7.84
C VAL A 79 -6.44 3.22 9.30
N LYS A 80 -5.95 4.02 10.26
CA LYS A 80 -6.36 3.85 11.67
C LYS A 80 -7.88 3.86 11.80
N LYS A 81 -8.55 4.78 11.11
CA LYS A 81 -10.02 4.85 11.04
C LYS A 81 -10.64 3.62 10.37
N LEU A 82 -10.05 3.12 9.28
CA LEU A 82 -10.52 1.90 8.62
C LEU A 82 -10.34 0.64 9.48
N LYS A 83 -9.26 0.52 10.25
CA LYS A 83 -9.05 -0.60 11.19
C LYS A 83 -10.16 -0.61 12.26
N ALA A 84 -10.52 0.56 12.77
CA ALA A 84 -11.58 0.69 13.76
C ALA A 84 -13.00 0.43 13.19
N SER A 85 -13.23 0.70 11.91
CA SER A 85 -14.57 0.65 11.27
C SER A 85 -14.77 -0.54 10.31
N GLY A 86 -13.85 -1.50 10.32
CA GLY A 86 -13.86 -2.65 9.41
C GLY A 86 -13.17 -2.34 8.09
N MET A 87 -11.90 -2.74 7.99
CA MET A 87 -11.05 -2.54 6.83
C MET A 87 -11.34 -3.58 5.75
N THR A 88 -11.47 -3.14 4.51
CA THR A 88 -11.53 -4.01 3.33
C THR A 88 -10.58 -3.48 2.26
N SER A 89 -10.16 -4.36 1.34
CA SER A 89 -9.32 -3.95 0.19
C SER A 89 -9.95 -2.80 -0.61
N LYS A 90 -11.27 -2.84 -0.83
CA LYS A 90 -12.01 -1.76 -1.52
C LYS A 90 -11.91 -0.43 -0.78
N LYS A 91 -12.14 -0.41 0.54
CA LYS A 91 -12.05 0.82 1.35
C LYS A 91 -10.61 1.35 1.40
N LEU A 92 -9.63 0.46 1.49
CA LEU A 92 -8.22 0.85 1.48
C LEU A 92 -7.79 1.42 0.13
N ARG A 93 -8.24 0.81 -0.98
CA ARG A 93 -8.01 1.32 -2.34
C ARG A 93 -8.63 2.70 -2.53
N ALA A 94 -9.87 2.90 -2.09
CA ALA A 94 -10.55 4.19 -2.16
C ALA A 94 -9.80 5.27 -1.35
N LEU A 95 -9.32 4.94 -0.16
CA LEU A 95 -8.48 5.84 0.63
C LEU A 95 -7.17 6.18 -0.07
N ALA A 96 -6.48 5.19 -0.65
CA ALA A 96 -5.24 5.41 -1.39
C ALA A 96 -5.46 6.33 -2.59
N VAL A 97 -6.52 6.10 -3.38
CA VAL A 97 -6.91 6.95 -4.51
C VAL A 97 -7.13 8.39 -4.05
N ALA A 98 -7.92 8.60 -3.00
CA ALA A 98 -8.23 9.93 -2.48
C ALA A 98 -6.97 10.69 -2.06
N VAL A 99 -6.15 10.07 -1.19
CA VAL A 99 -4.92 10.70 -0.68
C VAL A 99 -3.92 10.99 -1.80
N GLU A 100 -3.74 10.07 -2.74
CA GLU A 100 -2.83 10.28 -3.87
C GLU A 100 -3.37 11.33 -4.86
N THR A 101 -4.68 11.44 -5.04
CA THR A 101 -5.31 12.48 -5.86
C THR A 101 -5.08 13.86 -5.23
N ASP A 102 -5.34 14.00 -3.92
CA ASP A 102 -5.09 15.23 -3.18
C ASP A 102 -3.62 15.64 -3.23
N LYS A 103 -2.71 14.65 -3.12
CA LYS A 103 -1.27 14.88 -3.30
C LYS A 103 -0.95 15.46 -4.67
N VAL A 104 -1.54 14.92 -5.75
CA VAL A 104 -1.34 15.46 -7.10
C VAL A 104 -1.85 16.89 -7.19
N HIS A 105 -3.05 17.20 -6.68
CA HIS A 105 -3.56 18.56 -6.67
C HIS A 105 -2.66 19.53 -5.88
N ALA A 106 -2.12 19.11 -4.74
CA ALA A 106 -1.20 19.90 -3.93
C ALA A 106 0.14 20.18 -4.65
N TYR A 107 0.57 19.31 -5.58
CA TYR A 107 1.74 19.54 -6.41
C TYR A 107 1.53 20.58 -7.51
N LYS A 108 0.28 20.81 -7.96
CA LYS A 108 -0.02 21.71 -9.09
C LYS A 108 0.60 23.11 -8.99
N PRO A 109 0.55 23.84 -7.86
CA PRO A 109 1.18 25.16 -7.75
C PRO A 109 2.71 25.12 -7.65
N LEU A 110 3.31 23.96 -7.36
CA LEU A 110 4.75 23.80 -7.19
C LEU A 110 5.46 23.46 -8.50
N LEU A 111 4.78 22.72 -9.37
CA LEU A 111 5.37 22.13 -10.57
C LEU A 111 5.17 23.00 -11.81
N THR A 112 6.09 22.90 -12.77
CA THR A 112 5.83 23.42 -14.12
C THR A 112 4.70 22.62 -14.79
N PRO A 113 4.04 23.17 -15.84
CA PRO A 113 3.00 22.44 -16.57
C PRO A 113 3.47 21.06 -17.10
N GLU A 114 4.71 20.98 -17.57
CA GLU A 114 5.32 19.75 -18.06
C GLU A 114 5.53 18.72 -16.95
N GLN A 115 6.10 19.15 -15.81
CA GLN A 115 6.27 18.31 -14.63
C GLN A 115 4.92 17.80 -14.11
N TYR A 116 3.91 18.68 -14.05
CA TYR A 116 2.57 18.33 -13.62
C TYR A 116 1.92 17.30 -14.56
N THR A 117 2.12 17.43 -15.86
CA THR A 117 1.64 16.46 -16.86
C THR A 117 2.25 15.08 -16.62
N ILE A 118 3.56 15.00 -16.37
CA ILE A 118 4.25 13.74 -16.03
C ILE A 118 3.68 13.14 -14.74
N LEU A 119 3.44 13.97 -13.73
CA LEU A 119 2.84 13.53 -12.46
C LEU A 119 1.44 12.95 -12.66
N VAL A 120 0.57 13.65 -13.39
CA VAL A 120 -0.80 13.21 -13.68
C VAL A 120 -0.80 11.92 -14.50
N ALA A 121 0.05 11.80 -15.51
CA ALA A 121 0.17 10.58 -16.32
C ALA A 121 0.60 9.38 -15.45
N ASN A 122 1.58 9.56 -14.58
CA ASN A 122 1.99 8.52 -13.64
C ASN A 122 0.88 8.16 -12.65
N HIS A 123 0.15 9.15 -12.14
CA HIS A 123 -0.97 8.92 -11.23
C HIS A 123 -2.08 8.10 -11.90
N LYS A 124 -2.50 8.46 -13.13
CA LYS A 124 -3.52 7.74 -13.89
C LYS A 124 -3.11 6.31 -14.25
N LYS A 125 -1.80 6.04 -14.41
CA LYS A 125 -1.28 4.67 -14.59
C LYS A 125 -1.51 3.79 -13.35
N VAL A 126 -1.38 4.35 -12.16
CA VAL A 126 -1.54 3.61 -10.89
C VAL A 126 -2.99 3.61 -10.41
N PHE A 127 -3.72 4.69 -10.67
CA PHE A 127 -5.11 4.95 -10.27
C PHE A 127 -5.93 5.39 -11.48
N PRO A 128 -6.26 4.47 -12.41
CA PRO A 128 -7.07 4.79 -13.59
C PRO A 128 -8.48 5.29 -13.24
N GLU A 129 -8.98 4.96 -12.04
CA GLU A 129 -10.26 5.42 -11.52
C GLU A 129 -10.24 6.86 -10.97
N ALA A 130 -9.06 7.46 -10.81
CA ALA A 130 -8.93 8.79 -10.22
C ALA A 130 -9.32 9.90 -11.21
N LYS A 131 -9.92 10.96 -10.69
CA LYS A 131 -10.33 12.14 -11.45
C LYS A 131 -9.39 13.30 -11.12
N VAL A 132 -8.42 13.53 -12.03
CA VAL A 132 -7.35 14.54 -11.89
C VAL A 132 -7.24 15.39 -13.14
#